data_AF-A0A535H1V9-F1
#
_entry.id   AF-A0A535H1V9-F1
#
_cell.length_a   1.000
_cell.length_b   1.000
_cell.length_c   1.000
_cell.angle_alpha   90.00
_cell.angle_beta   90.00
_cell.angle_gamma   90.00
#
_symmetry.space_group_name_H-M   'P 1'
#
loop_
_entity.id
_entity.type
_entity.pdbx_description
1 polymer ?
#
loop_
_entity_poly.entity_id
_entity_poly.type
_entity_poly.pdbx_seq_one_letter_code
_entity_poly.pdbx_strand_id
1 'polypeptide(L)'
;MPPEIPRAFARRADGFRHAVAGGLWLAPLVYLEHARFGAGWYGKVVSSDPERLLAWAVSKAIPRRALEVKSLPDLDMPRKGRRRLPGYHIDLWGARLALAYDPATLAAARRRSVPLDRLEPGAGDDHDGAGGKVQHPRAGDRRG
;
A
#
# COMPACT_ATOMS: atom_id res chain seq x y z
N MET A 1 -4.07 -14.57 -22.33
CA MET A 1 -4.20 -13.09 -22.43
C MET A 1 -2.96 -12.46 -21.81
N PRO A 2 -2.47 -11.31 -22.34
CA PRO A 2 -1.37 -10.60 -21.70
C PRO A 2 -1.77 -10.16 -20.28
N PRO A 3 -0.84 -10.11 -19.33
CA PRO A 3 -1.10 -9.65 -17.97
C PRO A 3 -1.53 -8.18 -18.00
N GLU A 4 -2.61 -7.86 -17.28
CA GLU A 4 -3.12 -6.49 -17.20
C GLU A 4 -2.10 -5.56 -16.52
N ILE A 5 -2.08 -4.30 -16.94
CA ILE A 5 -1.20 -3.28 -16.37
C ILE A 5 -1.93 -2.58 -15.21
N PRO A 6 -1.30 -2.45 -14.03
CA PRO A 6 -1.84 -1.69 -12.91
C PRO A 6 -2.16 -0.24 -13.29
N ARG A 7 -3.32 0.25 -12.85
CA ARG A 7 -3.81 1.60 -13.17
C ARG A 7 -3.65 2.54 -11.98
N ALA A 8 -3.14 3.74 -12.24
CA ALA A 8 -3.14 4.82 -11.28
C ALA A 8 -4.46 5.61 -11.36
N PHE A 9 -4.86 6.22 -10.25
CA PHE A 9 -6.06 7.04 -10.14
C PHE A 9 -5.73 8.35 -9.43
N ALA A 10 -6.39 9.44 -9.84
CA ALA A 10 -6.21 10.75 -9.22
C ALA A 10 -6.72 10.75 -7.76
N ARG A 11 -7.81 10.03 -7.47
CA ARG A 11 -8.37 9.89 -6.13
C ARG A 11 -8.16 8.48 -5.61
N ARG A 12 -7.74 8.39 -4.35
CA ARG A 12 -7.55 7.10 -3.65
C ARG A 12 -8.83 6.28 -3.59
N ALA A 13 -9.98 6.95 -3.47
CA ALA A 13 -11.28 6.28 -3.44
C ALA A 13 -11.58 5.50 -4.73
N ASP A 14 -11.25 6.05 -5.88
CA ASP A 14 -11.48 5.39 -7.18
C ASP A 14 -10.56 4.18 -7.35
N GLY A 15 -9.31 4.30 -6.89
CA GLY A 15 -8.38 3.16 -6.84
C GLY A 15 -8.86 2.03 -5.94
N PHE A 16 -9.42 2.33 -4.77
CA PHE A 16 -10.02 1.32 -3.90
C PHE A 16 -11.21 0.63 -4.56
N ARG A 17 -12.15 1.39 -5.16
CA ARG A 17 -13.29 0.79 -5.89
C ARG A 17 -12.81 -0.11 -7.03
N HIS A 18 -11.82 0.34 -7.79
CA HIS A 18 -11.22 -0.45 -8.85
C HIS A 18 -10.60 -1.76 -8.33
N ALA A 19 -9.84 -1.69 -7.24
CA ALA A 19 -9.25 -2.88 -6.61
C ALA A 19 -10.31 -3.84 -6.07
N VAL A 20 -11.36 -3.32 -5.43
CA VAL A 20 -12.51 -4.11 -4.93
C VAL A 20 -13.29 -4.78 -6.07
N ALA A 21 -13.37 -4.14 -7.24
CA ALA A 21 -13.95 -4.74 -8.44
C ALA A 21 -13.03 -5.77 -9.14
N GLY A 22 -11.91 -6.15 -8.51
CA GLY A 22 -10.93 -7.11 -9.05
C GLY A 22 -9.88 -6.49 -9.97
N GLY A 23 -9.90 -5.18 -10.18
CA GLY A 23 -8.89 -4.47 -10.97
C GLY A 23 -7.52 -4.39 -10.27
N LEU A 24 -6.48 -4.07 -11.03
CA LEU A 24 -5.13 -3.84 -10.51
C LEU A 24 -4.92 -2.34 -10.25
N TRP A 25 -4.96 -1.94 -8.99
CA TRP A 25 -4.72 -0.56 -8.61
C TRP A 25 -3.25 -0.32 -8.26
N LEU A 26 -2.61 0.60 -8.99
CA LEU A 26 -1.31 1.18 -8.63
C LEU A 26 -1.52 2.31 -7.62
N ALA A 27 -1.24 2.04 -6.34
CA ALA A 27 -1.44 3.01 -5.27
C ALA A 27 -0.45 4.19 -5.38
N PRO A 28 -0.80 5.39 -4.86
CA PRO A 28 0.15 6.49 -4.78
C PRO A 28 1.44 6.11 -4.03
N LEU A 29 2.57 6.67 -4.45
CA LEU A 29 3.83 6.53 -3.76
C LEU A 29 3.77 7.23 -2.39
N VAL A 30 4.35 6.59 -1.38
CA VAL A 30 4.47 7.13 -0.03
C VAL A 30 5.93 7.10 0.38
N TYR A 31 6.45 8.19 0.93
CA TYR A 31 7.78 8.19 1.54
C TYR A 31 7.65 7.67 2.97
N LEU A 32 8.42 6.63 3.31
CA LEU A 32 8.47 6.07 4.66
C LEU A 32 9.88 6.27 5.20
N GLU A 33 10.00 6.90 6.37
CA GLU A 33 11.28 7.05 7.07
C GLU A 33 11.69 5.76 7.79
N HIS A 34 10.71 5.04 8.32
CA HIS A 34 10.91 3.84 9.13
C HIS A 34 10.21 2.64 8.48
N ALA A 35 10.89 2.00 7.54
CA ALA A 35 10.37 0.84 6.82
C ALA A 35 11.36 -0.32 6.81
N ARG A 36 10.85 -1.52 6.50
CA ARG A 36 11.57 -2.80 6.57
C ARG A 36 12.91 -2.80 5.82
N PHE A 37 13.01 -2.02 4.74
CA PHE A 37 14.21 -1.95 3.89
C PHE A 37 14.91 -0.58 3.96
N GLY A 38 14.65 0.19 5.01
CA GLY A 38 15.17 1.54 5.20
C GLY A 38 14.26 2.63 4.63
N ALA A 39 14.68 3.87 4.86
CA ALA A 39 13.96 5.05 4.43
C ALA A 39 13.88 5.15 2.90
N GLY A 40 12.73 5.55 2.37
CA GLY A 40 12.59 5.74 0.93
C GLY A 40 11.14 5.77 0.45
N TRP A 41 11.00 5.84 -0.87
CA TRP A 41 9.69 5.73 -1.53
C TRP A 41 9.22 4.28 -1.57
N TYR A 42 7.95 4.09 -1.22
CA TYR A 42 7.24 2.82 -1.25
C TYR A 42 6.01 2.95 -2.13
N GLY A 43 5.78 1.91 -2.91
CA GLY A 43 4.59 1.75 -3.75
C GLY A 43 3.93 0.41 -3.47
N LYS A 44 2.74 0.22 -4.01
CA LYS A 44 2.06 -1.07 -3.95
C LYS A 44 1.07 -1.22 -5.09
N VAL A 45 0.89 -2.46 -5.52
CA VAL A 45 -0.23 -2.84 -6.39
C VAL A 45 -1.23 -3.62 -5.55
N VAL A 46 -2.51 -3.28 -5.69
CA VAL A 46 -3.59 -3.75 -4.82
C VAL A 46 -4.73 -4.31 -5.67
N SER A 47 -5.30 -5.44 -5.26
CA SER A 47 -6.51 -6.01 -5.85
C SER A 47 -7.26 -6.90 -4.86
N SER A 48 -8.55 -7.09 -5.07
CA SER A 48 -9.33 -8.16 -4.45
C SER A 48 -9.24 -9.49 -5.21
N ASP A 49 -8.74 -9.47 -6.44
CA ASP A 49 -8.50 -10.64 -7.29
C ASP A 49 -7.03 -11.09 -7.14
N PRO A 50 -6.75 -12.13 -6.33
CA PRO A 50 -5.39 -12.58 -6.08
C PRO A 50 -4.75 -13.20 -7.32
N GLU A 51 -5.54 -13.83 -8.19
CA GLU A 51 -5.03 -14.50 -9.39
C GLU A 51 -4.54 -13.48 -10.41
N ARG A 52 -5.31 -12.41 -10.64
CA ARG A 52 -4.89 -11.31 -11.51
C ARG A 52 -3.65 -10.59 -10.96
N LEU A 53 -3.60 -10.34 -9.66
CA LEU A 53 -2.43 -9.71 -9.03
C LEU A 53 -1.19 -10.60 -9.14
N LEU A 54 -1.33 -11.90 -8.92
CA LEU A 54 -0.24 -12.87 -9.08
C LEU A 54 0.21 -13.01 -10.55
N ALA A 55 -0.71 -13.02 -11.50
CA ALA A 55 -0.38 -13.09 -12.93
C ALA A 55 0.48 -11.88 -13.35
N TRP A 56 0.09 -10.68 -12.92
CA TRP A 56 0.92 -9.48 -13.11
C TRP A 56 2.28 -9.61 -12.41
N ALA A 57 2.31 -10.07 -11.16
CA ALA A 57 3.56 -10.24 -10.41
C ALA A 57 4.56 -11.17 -11.12
N VAL A 58 4.07 -12.33 -11.58
CA VAL A 58 4.87 -13.32 -12.33
C VAL A 58 5.42 -12.71 -13.61
N SER A 59 4.63 -11.91 -14.33
CA SER A 59 5.10 -11.19 -15.53
C SER A 59 6.24 -10.20 -15.27
N LYS A 60 6.41 -9.77 -14.02
CA LYS A 60 7.48 -8.87 -13.55
C LYS A 60 8.58 -9.61 -12.80
N ALA A 61 8.60 -10.95 -12.85
CA ALA A 61 9.50 -11.81 -12.08
C ALA A 61 9.45 -11.56 -10.55
N ILE A 62 8.31 -11.11 -10.04
CA ILE A 62 8.06 -10.95 -8.61
C ILE A 62 7.56 -12.30 -8.07
N PRO A 63 8.18 -12.86 -7.02
CA PRO A 63 7.84 -14.19 -6.53
C PRO A 63 6.47 -14.19 -5.83
N ARG A 64 5.73 -15.30 -5.92
CA ARG A 64 4.40 -15.47 -5.30
C ARG A 64 4.36 -15.12 -3.81
N ARG A 65 5.45 -15.37 -3.08
CA ARG A 65 5.59 -15.04 -1.64
C ARG A 65 5.56 -13.54 -1.33
N ALA A 66 5.63 -12.67 -2.35
CA ALA A 66 5.49 -11.22 -2.18
C ALA A 66 4.02 -10.78 -2.12
N LEU A 67 3.07 -11.67 -2.42
CA LEU A 67 1.66 -11.43 -2.21
C LEU A 67 1.38 -11.45 -0.70
N GLU A 68 0.82 -10.37 -0.17
CA GLU A 68 0.36 -10.34 1.20
C GLU A 68 -1.15 -10.11 1.24
N VAL A 69 -1.80 -10.78 2.19
CA VAL A 69 -3.23 -10.65 2.44
C VAL A 69 -3.49 -9.39 3.26
N LYS A 70 -4.45 -8.58 2.84
CA LYS A 70 -4.86 -7.37 3.56
C LYS A 70 -6.32 -7.08 3.33
N SER A 71 -6.99 -6.44 4.27
CA SER A 71 -8.37 -6.02 4.02
C SER A 71 -8.45 -4.70 3.25
N LEU A 72 -9.46 -4.56 2.40
CA LEU A 72 -9.81 -3.32 1.69
C LEU A 72 -11.07 -2.70 2.31
N PRO A 73 -11.16 -1.37 2.40
CA PRO A 73 -12.39 -0.71 2.80
C PRO A 73 -13.45 -0.81 1.69
N ASP A 74 -14.68 -1.14 2.06
CA ASP A 74 -15.84 -1.08 1.16
C ASP A 74 -16.32 0.38 1.02
N LEU A 75 -15.81 1.09 0.01
CA LEU A 75 -16.08 2.53 -0.13
C LEU A 75 -17.47 2.87 -0.64
N ASP A 76 -18.25 1.88 -1.04
CA ASP A 76 -19.65 2.06 -1.42
C ASP A 76 -20.57 2.07 -0.18
N MET A 77 -20.02 1.70 1.00
CA MET A 77 -20.68 1.86 2.29
C MET A 77 -20.33 3.20 2.98
N PRO A 78 -21.26 3.75 3.79
CA PRO A 78 -21.01 4.90 4.66
C PRO A 78 -19.78 4.68 5.56
N ARG A 79 -19.07 5.77 5.91
CA ARG A 79 -17.85 5.71 6.74
C ARG A 79 -18.14 5.04 8.10
N LYS A 80 -19.28 5.35 8.72
CA LYS A 80 -19.76 4.69 9.94
C LYS A 80 -20.26 3.28 9.60
N GLY A 81 -19.62 2.25 10.14
CA GLY A 81 -19.98 0.84 9.89
C GLY A 81 -19.44 0.27 8.58
N ARG A 82 -18.46 0.95 7.96
CA ARG A 82 -17.84 0.46 6.71
C ARG A 82 -17.25 -0.93 6.89
N ARG A 83 -17.71 -1.88 6.07
CA ARG A 83 -17.18 -3.24 6.03
C ARG A 83 -15.75 -3.27 5.47
N ARG A 84 -15.02 -4.31 5.88
CA ARG A 84 -13.71 -4.68 5.33
C ARG A 84 -13.89 -5.88 4.40
N LEU A 85 -13.42 -5.74 3.17
CA LEU A 85 -13.45 -6.79 2.14
C LEU A 85 -12.10 -7.50 2.06
N PRO A 86 -12.05 -8.76 1.60
CA PRO A 86 -10.80 -9.43 1.26
C PRO A 86 -9.99 -8.63 0.23
N GLY A 87 -8.67 -8.70 0.36
CA GLY A 87 -7.76 -8.00 -0.53
C GLY A 87 -6.34 -8.52 -0.43
N TYR A 88 -5.56 -8.12 -1.42
CA TYR A 88 -4.20 -8.55 -1.60
C TYR A 88 -3.37 -7.37 -2.10
N HIS A 89 -2.12 -7.31 -1.67
CA HIS A 89 -1.18 -6.33 -2.17
C HIS A 89 0.19 -6.93 -2.45
N ILE A 90 0.95 -6.25 -3.31
CA ILE A 90 2.38 -6.49 -3.52
C ILE A 90 3.08 -5.17 -3.24
N ASP A 91 3.89 -5.15 -2.20
CA ASP A 91 4.70 -4.00 -1.85
C ASP A 91 5.91 -3.88 -2.77
N LEU A 92 6.16 -2.65 -3.22
CA LEU A 92 7.22 -2.28 -4.14
C LEU A 92 8.15 -1.27 -3.46
N TRP A 93 9.45 -1.54 -3.50
CA TRP A 93 10.50 -0.66 -2.98
C TRP A 93 11.74 -0.74 -3.85
N GLY A 94 12.60 0.28 -3.77
CA GLY A 94 13.86 0.33 -4.50
C GLY A 94 13.67 0.10 -6.00
N ALA A 95 14.45 -0.82 -6.58
CA ALA A 95 14.39 -1.14 -8.01
C ALA A 95 13.02 -1.67 -8.47
N ARG A 96 12.22 -2.29 -7.58
CA ARG A 96 10.90 -2.84 -7.94
C ARG A 96 9.86 -1.77 -8.24
N LEU A 97 10.08 -0.53 -7.81
CA LEU A 97 9.22 0.58 -8.18
C LEU A 97 9.17 0.77 -9.70
N ALA A 98 10.31 0.60 -10.39
CA ALA A 98 10.39 0.74 -11.84
C ALA A 98 9.63 -0.36 -12.63
N LEU A 99 9.17 -1.41 -11.95
CA LEU A 99 8.36 -2.47 -12.58
C LEU A 99 6.90 -2.03 -12.80
N ALA A 100 6.45 -1.00 -12.10
CA ALA A 100 5.05 -0.57 -12.06
C ALA A 100 4.85 0.94 -12.30
N TYR A 101 5.75 1.78 -11.78
CA TYR A 101 5.65 3.23 -11.91
C TYR A 101 6.45 3.73 -13.10
N ASP A 102 5.89 4.69 -13.82
CA ASP A 102 6.61 5.34 -14.91
C ASP A 102 7.80 6.18 -14.37
N PRO A 103 8.86 6.36 -15.17
CA PRO A 103 10.04 7.10 -14.75
C PRO A 103 9.76 8.55 -14.34
N ALA A 104 8.78 9.21 -14.95
CA ALA A 104 8.45 10.60 -14.64
C ALA A 104 7.82 10.73 -13.24
N THR A 105 6.93 9.80 -12.87
CA THR A 105 6.35 9.69 -11.53
C THR A 105 7.43 9.44 -10.48
N LEU A 106 8.40 8.57 -10.76
CA LEU A 106 9.53 8.31 -9.85
C LEU A 106 10.45 9.54 -9.71
N ALA A 107 10.74 10.23 -10.81
CA ALA A 107 11.52 11.47 -10.79
C ALA A 107 10.79 12.57 -10.00
N ALA A 108 9.48 12.73 -10.19
CA ALA A 108 8.66 13.68 -9.45
C ALA A 108 8.58 13.35 -7.96
N ALA A 109 8.52 12.07 -7.59
CA ALA A 109 8.62 11.65 -6.19
C ALA A 109 9.98 12.02 -5.58
N ARG A 110 11.08 11.75 -6.28
CA ARG A 110 12.43 12.13 -5.83
C ARG A 110 12.62 13.64 -5.67
N ARG A 111 11.94 14.48 -6.47
CA ARG A 111 11.97 15.94 -6.32
C ARG A 111 11.17 16.45 -5.11
N ARG A 112 10.18 15.68 -4.65
CA ARG A 112 9.32 16.00 -3.51
C ARG A 112 9.91 15.60 -2.16
N SER A 113 11.13 15.06 -2.10
CA SER A 113 11.74 14.52 -0.86
C SER A 113 12.13 15.62 0.15
N VAL A 114 11.11 16.30 0.66
CA VAL A 114 11.08 16.95 1.96
C VAL A 114 10.21 16.05 2.85
N PRO A 115 10.63 15.74 4.08
CA PRO A 115 9.78 15.08 5.06
C PRO A 115 8.42 15.80 5.15
N LEU A 116 7.32 15.04 5.19
CA LEU A 116 5.97 15.61 5.42
C LEU A 116 5.87 16.38 6.75
N ASP A 117 6.84 16.19 7.66
CA ASP A 117 6.98 16.91 8.93
C ASP A 117 7.33 18.41 8.77
N ARG A 118 7.52 18.91 7.54
CA ARG A 118 7.75 20.35 7.26
C ARG A 118 6.64 21.00 6.42
N LEU A 119 5.50 20.34 6.23
CA LEU A 119 4.28 21.03 5.83
C LEU A 119 3.59 21.58 7.08
N GLU A 120 3.46 22.90 7.15
CA GLU A 120 2.76 23.66 8.19
C GLU A 120 1.49 22.94 8.70
N PRO A 121 1.21 23.00 10.02
CA PRO A 121 0.09 22.30 10.65
C PRO A 121 -1.23 22.90 10.16
N GLY A 122 -1.93 22.20 9.25
CA GLY A 122 -3.20 22.68 8.72
C GLY A 122 -3.82 21.88 7.58
N ALA A 123 -3.11 20.91 7.00
CA ALA A 123 -3.64 20.08 5.93
C ALA A 123 -4.03 18.67 6.41
N GLY A 124 -5.10 18.61 7.22
CA GLY A 124 -6.00 17.45 7.30
C GLY A 124 -5.45 16.21 8.00
N ASP A 125 -5.73 16.13 9.31
CA ASP A 125 -5.75 14.90 10.07
C ASP A 125 -6.58 13.80 9.38
N ASP A 126 -5.93 12.69 9.03
CA ASP A 126 -6.55 11.38 8.82
C ASP A 126 -5.51 10.31 9.20
N HIS A 127 -5.14 10.29 10.48
CA HIS A 127 -4.39 9.19 11.09
C HIS A 127 -5.28 7.92 11.14
N ASP A 128 -5.30 7.13 10.07
CA ASP A 128 -5.75 5.73 10.15
C ASP A 128 -4.58 4.85 10.63
N GLY A 129 -4.29 4.97 11.93
CA GLY A 129 -3.46 4.04 12.67
C GLY A 129 -4.18 2.71 12.89
N ALA A 130 -3.62 1.64 12.33
CA ALA A 130 -3.83 0.28 12.84
C ALA A 130 -2.56 -0.54 12.63
N GLY A 131 -1.44 -0.03 13.15
CA GLY A 131 -0.29 -0.85 13.52
C GLY A 131 -0.52 -1.40 14.92
N GLY A 132 -1.34 -2.44 15.03
CA GLY A 132 -1.52 -3.17 16.29
C GLY A 132 -0.21 -3.84 16.69
N LYS A 133 0.58 -3.17 17.52
CA LYS A 133 1.66 -3.80 18.26
C LYS A 133 1.03 -4.79 19.24
N VAL A 134 1.27 -6.07 19.03
CA VAL A 134 1.04 -7.09 20.06
C VAL A 134 1.91 -6.74 21.26
N GLN A 135 1.29 -6.23 22.32
CA GLN A 135 1.92 -6.12 23.63
C GLN A 135 1.96 -7.51 24.25
N HIS A 136 3.14 -8.11 24.32
CA HIS A 136 3.39 -9.18 25.27
C HIS A 136 3.58 -8.55 26.65
N PRO A 137 2.74 -8.86 27.66
CA PRO A 137 3.03 -8.43 29.02
C PRO A 137 4.28 -9.16 29.52
N ARG A 138 5.29 -8.37 29.92
CA ARG A 138 6.42 -8.82 30.74
C ARG A 138 5.87 -9.36 32.06
N ALA A 139 6.08 -10.65 32.32
CA ALA A 139 6.02 -11.18 33.67
C ALA A 139 7.34 -10.82 34.37
N GLY A 140 7.29 -9.78 35.19
CA GLY A 140 8.35 -9.45 36.14
C GLY A 140 8.21 -10.31 37.40
N ASP A 141 9.31 -10.99 37.69
CA ASP A 141 9.81 -11.45 38.98
C ASP A 141 9.16 -10.82 40.23
N ARG A 142 8.59 -11.66 41.11
CA ARG A 142 8.43 -11.35 42.54
C ARG A 142 8.79 -12.58 43.37
N ARG A 143 9.85 -12.36 44.15
CA ARG A 143 10.26 -13.10 45.34
C ARG A 143 9.12 -13.24 46.35
N GLY A 144 9.10 -14.39 47.00
CA GLY A 144 8.30 -14.74 48.18
C GLY A 144 8.76 -16.11 48.64
#